data_AF-A0A2V7VB61-F1
#
_entry.id   AF-A0A2V7VB61-F1
#
_cell.length_a   1.000
_cell.length_b   1.000
_cell.length_c   1.000
_cell.angle_alpha   90.00
_cell.angle_beta   90.00
_cell.angle_gamma   90.00
#
_symmetry.space_group_name_H-M   'P 1'
#
loop_
_entity.id
_entity.type
_entity.pdbx_description
1 polymer ?
#
loop_
_entity_poly.entity_id
_entity_poly.type
_entity_poly.pdbx_seq_one_letter_code
_entity_poly.pdbx_strand_id
1 'polypeptide(L)'
;MRSSHRYQGTVFGLGDAQVPPIPVRYRLPDGTEGEVQTAAIPLKVASLLPKDKEQQKLADVRGPVELAIGRAFWAGAAVLALLVAALVLWLRSRRKREAAPAVPAVAALAPDQEALRALDALVASGRLARGEYRPFYIELTAIAKRYLERRLEAPILEMTTAEMLAHLRAIPHGVDLASPVRDLAGAADQIKFARGTGQEAEAERHLTALRALVRTLEARFQPVAPA
;
A
#
# COMPACT_ATOMS: atom_id res chain seq x y z
N MET A 1 5.71 62.65 -17.41
CA MET A 1 5.78 61.18 -17.19
C MET A 1 4.64 60.79 -16.26
N ARG A 2 3.76 59.85 -16.63
CA ARG A 2 2.74 59.30 -15.72
C ARG A 2 3.36 58.08 -15.03
N SER A 3 3.62 58.17 -13.73
CA SER A 3 3.98 57.00 -12.91
C SER A 3 2.70 56.28 -12.48
N SER A 4 2.68 54.95 -12.58
CA SER A 4 1.57 54.12 -12.12
C SER A 4 2.07 53.17 -11.03
N HIS A 5 1.49 53.25 -9.84
CA HIS A 5 1.78 52.35 -8.73
C HIS A 5 0.56 51.47 -8.45
N ARG A 6 0.78 50.17 -8.22
CA ARG A 6 -0.27 49.19 -7.94
C ARG A 6 -0.13 48.71 -6.50
N TYR A 7 -1.21 48.75 -5.74
CA TYR A 7 -1.27 48.30 -4.35
C TYR A 7 -2.27 47.14 -4.22
N GLN A 8 -2.01 46.22 -3.29
CA GLN A 8 -2.91 45.14 -2.93
C GLN A 8 -3.39 45.37 -1.49
N GLY A 9 -4.69 45.33 -1.26
CA GLY A 9 -5.30 45.51 0.05
C GLY A 9 -6.42 44.51 0.27
N THR A 10 -6.63 44.14 1.53
CA THR A 10 -7.71 43.23 1.95
C THR A 10 -8.51 43.92 3.05
N VAL A 11 -9.83 43.86 2.96
CA VAL A 11 -10.75 44.36 3.98
C VAL A 11 -11.45 43.16 4.63
N PHE A 12 -11.37 43.05 5.94
CA PHE A 12 -11.92 41.92 6.70
C PHE A 12 -13.24 42.26 7.41
N GLY A 13 -13.71 43.52 7.33
CA GLY A 13 -14.96 43.99 7.92
C GLY A 13 -16.01 44.36 6.85
N LEU A 14 -17.29 44.22 7.21
CA LEU A 14 -18.41 44.70 6.40
C LEU A 14 -18.69 46.17 6.72
N GLY A 15 -19.16 46.94 5.73
CA GLY A 15 -19.54 48.35 5.90
C GLY A 15 -18.61 49.32 5.19
N ASP A 16 -18.51 50.53 5.72
CA ASP A 16 -17.72 51.61 5.13
C ASP A 16 -16.25 51.45 5.51
N ALA A 17 -15.39 51.31 4.50
CA ALA A 17 -13.95 51.28 4.62
C ALA A 17 -13.36 52.47 3.87
N GLN A 18 -12.12 52.84 4.19
CA GLN A 18 -11.42 53.91 3.47
C GLN A 18 -9.99 53.51 3.17
N VAL A 19 -9.52 53.83 1.97
CA VAL A 19 -8.09 53.83 1.67
C VAL A 19 -7.52 55.12 2.25
N PRO A 20 -6.58 55.06 3.21
CA PRO A 20 -6.00 56.26 3.79
C PRO A 20 -5.20 57.06 2.75
N PRO A 21 -5.03 58.38 2.94
CA PRO A 21 -4.12 59.20 2.15
C PRO A 21 -2.73 58.57 2.06
N ILE A 22 -2.22 58.40 0.84
CA ILE A 22 -0.89 57.83 0.60
C ILE A 22 0.08 59.00 0.41
N PRO A 23 1.16 59.10 1.20
CA PRO A 23 2.17 60.12 1.00
C PRO A 23 3.03 59.79 -0.23
N VAL A 24 3.17 60.75 -1.13
CA VAL A 24 4.03 60.68 -2.31
C VAL A 24 5.09 61.77 -2.19
N ARG A 25 6.35 61.33 -2.06
CA ARG A 25 7.50 62.21 -2.05
C ARG A 25 7.96 62.49 -3.47
N TYR A 26 8.29 63.74 -3.77
CA TYR A 26 8.86 64.14 -5.04
C TYR A 26 10.06 65.06 -4.81
N ARG A 27 10.98 65.06 -5.77
CA ARG A 27 12.13 65.97 -5.80
C ARG A 27 12.09 66.72 -7.12
N LEU A 28 12.09 68.05 -7.05
CA LEU A 28 12.13 68.94 -8.20
C LEU A 28 13.54 69.00 -8.80
N PRO A 29 13.69 69.39 -10.08
CA PRO A 29 15.00 69.53 -10.73
C PRO A 29 15.96 70.47 -9.98
N ASP A 30 15.39 71.42 -9.23
CA ASP A 30 16.10 72.46 -8.47
C ASP A 30 16.58 71.96 -7.09
N GLY A 31 16.42 70.67 -6.79
CA GLY A 31 16.86 70.02 -5.55
C GLY A 31 15.87 70.10 -4.39
N THR A 32 14.77 70.83 -4.54
CA THR A 32 13.72 70.92 -3.51
C THR A 32 12.93 69.61 -3.41
N GLU A 33 12.83 69.07 -2.20
CA GLU A 33 11.98 67.92 -1.88
C GLU A 33 10.63 68.38 -1.31
N GLY A 34 9.57 67.67 -1.66
CA GLY A 34 8.23 67.88 -1.13
C GLY A 34 7.50 66.57 -0.93
N GLU A 35 6.52 66.58 -0.03
CA GLU A 35 5.62 65.45 0.21
C GLU A 35 4.18 65.93 -0.04
N VAL A 36 3.46 65.22 -0.91
CA VAL A 36 2.03 65.45 -1.17
C VAL A 36 1.24 64.21 -0.80
N GLN A 37 0.06 64.39 -0.23
CA GLN A 37 -0.81 63.28 0.13
C GLN A 37 -1.92 63.12 -0.92
N THR A 38 -2.26 61.88 -1.25
CA THR A 38 -3.43 61.59 -2.09
C THR A 38 -4.72 61.81 -1.29
N ALA A 39 -5.84 62.07 -1.98
CA ALA A 39 -7.15 62.07 -1.32
C ALA A 39 -7.49 60.65 -0.80
N ALA A 40 -8.22 60.59 0.31
CA ALA A 40 -8.77 59.33 0.81
C ALA A 40 -9.86 58.82 -0.14
N ILE A 41 -9.90 57.50 -0.37
CA ILE A 41 -10.88 56.87 -1.27
C ILE A 41 -11.87 56.07 -0.41
N PRO A 42 -13.16 56.47 -0.33
CA PRO A 42 -14.17 55.70 0.38
C PRO A 42 -14.52 54.42 -0.40
N LEU A 43 -14.62 53.30 0.32
CA LEU A 43 -14.96 51.99 -0.20
C LEU A 43 -16.15 51.44 0.58
N LYS A 44 -17.16 50.91 -0.12
CA LYS A 44 -18.31 50.27 0.52
C LYS A 44 -18.25 48.76 0.35
N VAL A 45 -18.04 48.03 1.44
CA VAL A 45 -17.96 46.56 1.42
C VAL A 45 -19.36 45.99 1.66
N ALA A 46 -19.98 45.51 0.58
CA ALA A 46 -21.29 44.89 0.63
C ALA A 46 -21.19 43.41 1.06
N SER A 47 -22.15 42.96 1.87
CA SER A 47 -22.31 41.55 2.19
C SER A 47 -22.88 40.80 0.99
N LEU A 48 -22.33 39.62 0.71
CA LEU A 48 -22.84 38.68 -0.30
C LEU A 48 -23.92 37.75 0.27
N LEU A 49 -24.22 37.84 1.57
CA LEU A 49 -25.29 37.04 2.15
C LEU A 49 -26.66 37.51 1.61
N PRO A 50 -27.58 36.60 1.28
CA PRO A 50 -28.93 36.95 0.90
C PRO A 50 -29.58 37.79 2.01
N LYS A 51 -30.32 38.85 1.65
CA LYS A 51 -30.98 39.73 2.63
C LYS A 51 -32.04 39.01 3.48
N ASP A 52 -32.48 37.84 3.01
CA ASP A 52 -33.52 37.04 3.63
C ASP A 52 -32.93 36.17 4.76
N LYS A 53 -33.41 36.36 5.99
CA LYS A 53 -32.90 35.68 7.19
C LYS A 53 -33.14 34.17 7.16
N GLU A 54 -34.15 33.70 6.41
CA GLU A 54 -34.45 32.27 6.27
C GLU A 54 -33.40 31.54 5.41
N GLN A 55 -32.78 32.22 4.44
CA GLN A 55 -31.71 31.65 3.61
C GLN A 55 -30.34 31.62 4.30
N GLN A 56 -30.20 32.36 5.41
CA GLN A 56 -29.00 32.38 6.24
C GLN A 56 -28.99 31.29 7.33
N LYS A 57 -30.10 30.55 7.50
CA LYS A 57 -30.16 29.44 8.46
C LYS A 57 -29.35 28.27 7.91
N LEU A 58 -28.26 27.95 8.60
CA LEU A 58 -27.51 26.71 8.40
C LEU A 58 -28.47 25.53 8.58
N ALA A 59 -28.44 24.58 7.66
CA ALA A 59 -29.21 23.35 7.80
C ALA A 59 -28.75 22.61 9.07
N ASP A 60 -29.71 22.16 9.87
CA ASP A 60 -29.44 21.46 11.11
C ASP A 60 -28.70 20.13 10.84
N VAL A 61 -27.87 19.69 11.78
CA VAL A 61 -27.11 18.45 11.66
C VAL A 61 -28.11 17.29 11.68
N ARG A 62 -28.21 16.58 10.55
CA ARG A 62 -29.07 15.40 10.45
C ARG A 62 -28.59 14.35 11.46
N GLY A 63 -29.50 13.89 12.31
CA GLY A 63 -29.22 12.83 13.28
C GLY A 63 -28.90 11.48 12.62
N PRO A 64 -28.40 10.50 13.39
CA PRO A 64 -28.14 9.15 12.91
C PRO A 64 -29.40 8.54 12.29
N VAL A 65 -29.27 8.04 11.06
CA VAL A 65 -30.37 7.31 10.41
C VAL A 65 -30.39 5.90 10.98
N GLU A 66 -31.49 5.53 11.63
CA GLU A 66 -31.68 4.16 12.11
C GLU A 66 -31.78 3.21 10.91
N LEU A 67 -30.86 2.25 10.86
CA LEU A 67 -30.92 1.17 9.87
C LEU A 67 -31.97 0.16 10.32
N ALA A 68 -33.07 0.06 9.57
CA ALA A 68 -34.11 -0.93 9.81
C ALA A 68 -33.62 -2.34 9.41
N ILE A 69 -32.81 -2.96 10.28
CA ILE A 69 -32.34 -4.34 10.11
C ILE A 69 -33.50 -5.29 10.42
N GLY A 70 -34.27 -5.61 9.38
CA GLY A 70 -35.43 -6.48 9.48
C GLY A 70 -35.10 -7.97 9.62
N ARG A 71 -36.12 -8.79 9.90
CA ARG A 71 -35.99 -10.26 10.03
C ARG A 71 -35.35 -10.94 8.81
N ALA A 72 -35.52 -10.36 7.62
CA ALA A 72 -34.91 -10.85 6.38
C ALA A 72 -33.37 -10.80 6.40
N PHE A 73 -32.77 -9.77 7.02
CA PHE A 73 -31.32 -9.68 7.18
C PHE A 73 -30.79 -10.81 8.04
N TRP A 74 -31.42 -11.06 9.19
CA TRP A 74 -31.05 -12.14 10.10
C TRP A 74 -31.29 -13.52 9.48
N ALA A 75 -32.36 -13.68 8.71
CA ALA A 75 -32.59 -14.90 7.92
C ALA A 75 -31.47 -15.11 6.88
N GLY A 76 -31.09 -14.06 6.14
CA GLY A 76 -29.97 -14.11 5.19
C GLY A 76 -28.63 -14.43 5.86
N ALA A 77 -28.35 -13.83 7.02
CA ALA A 77 -27.15 -14.10 7.81
C ALA A 77 -27.12 -15.55 8.32
N ALA A 78 -28.25 -16.09 8.78
CA ALA A 78 -28.37 -17.47 9.22
C ALA A 78 -28.16 -18.46 8.06
N VAL A 79 -28.73 -18.18 6.89
CA VAL A 79 -28.52 -18.98 5.67
C VAL A 79 -27.05 -18.96 5.26
N LEU A 80 -26.41 -17.79 5.27
CA LEU A 80 -24.99 -17.67 4.96
C LEU A 80 -24.12 -18.45 5.95
N ALA A 81 -24.41 -18.36 7.24
CA ALA A 81 -23.71 -19.12 8.27
C ALA A 81 -23.85 -20.64 8.06
N LEU A 82 -25.05 -21.12 7.70
CA LEU A 82 -25.29 -22.53 7.37
C LEU A 82 -24.51 -22.96 6.12
N LEU A 83 -24.46 -22.13 5.07
CA LEU A 83 -23.68 -22.43 3.86
C LEU A 83 -22.18 -22.51 4.16
N VAL A 84 -21.66 -21.60 4.97
CA VAL A 84 -20.25 -21.63 5.41
C VAL A 84 -19.96 -22.87 6.25
N ALA A 85 -20.85 -23.21 7.20
CA ALA A 85 -20.70 -24.41 8.00
C ALA A 85 -20.74 -25.69 7.14
N ALA A 86 -21.67 -25.77 6.18
CA ALA A 86 -21.77 -26.86 5.23
C ALA A 86 -20.52 -26.98 4.36
N LEU A 87 -19.98 -25.86 3.88
CA LEU A 87 -18.73 -25.82 3.11
C LEU A 87 -17.54 -26.31 3.94
N VAL A 88 -17.40 -25.83 5.18
CA VAL A 88 -16.33 -26.27 6.10
C VAL A 88 -16.45 -27.78 6.39
N LEU A 89 -17.65 -28.27 6.65
CA LEU A 89 -17.90 -29.70 6.88
C LEU A 89 -17.63 -30.53 5.62
N TRP A 90 -17.98 -30.02 4.44
CA TRP A 90 -17.71 -30.67 3.16
C TRP A 90 -16.20 -30.75 2.86
N LEU A 91 -15.46 -29.66 3.08
CA LEU A 91 -14.00 -29.63 2.95
C LEU A 91 -13.33 -30.57 3.97
N ARG A 92 -13.81 -30.58 5.23
CA ARG A 92 -13.34 -31.54 6.25
C ARG A 92 -13.69 -32.98 5.89
N SER A 93 -14.85 -33.24 5.32
CA SER A 93 -15.28 -34.57 4.88
C SER A 93 -14.45 -35.05 3.69
N ARG A 94 -14.09 -34.18 2.74
CA ARG A 94 -13.12 -34.50 1.68
C ARG A 94 -11.77 -34.87 2.26
N ARG A 95 -11.26 -34.08 3.20
CA ARG A 95 -10.00 -34.35 3.90
C ARG A 95 -10.03 -35.64 4.74
N LYS A 96 -11.19 -36.02 5.27
CA LYS A 96 -11.40 -37.30 6.00
C LYS A 96 -11.64 -38.49 5.07
N ARG A 97 -12.24 -38.30 3.89
CA ARG A 97 -12.40 -39.37 2.88
C ARG A 97 -11.09 -39.70 2.17
N GLU A 98 -10.14 -38.75 2.12
CA GLU A 98 -8.74 -39.03 1.79
C GLU A 98 -7.98 -39.77 2.91
N ALA A 99 -8.54 -39.85 4.12
CA ALA A 99 -8.06 -40.72 5.19
C ALA A 99 -8.81 -42.08 5.17
N ALA A 100 -8.70 -42.80 4.06
CA ALA A 100 -8.89 -44.25 4.02
C ALA A 100 -7.73 -44.94 4.80
N PRO A 101 -7.88 -46.19 5.28
CA PRO A 101 -6.92 -46.79 6.20
C PRO A 101 -5.53 -46.76 5.58
N ALA A 102 -4.56 -46.21 6.33
CA ALA A 102 -3.13 -46.07 6.02
C ALA A 102 -2.71 -46.71 4.69
N VAL A 103 -3.05 -46.05 3.59
CA VAL A 103 -2.26 -46.18 2.37
C VAL A 103 -0.94 -45.53 2.74
N PRO A 104 0.23 -46.17 2.53
CA PRO A 104 1.50 -45.57 2.86
C PRO A 104 1.50 -44.17 2.26
N ALA A 105 1.61 -43.16 3.12
CA ALA A 105 1.61 -41.77 2.70
C ALA A 105 2.58 -41.69 1.53
N VAL A 106 2.10 -41.30 0.34
CA VAL A 106 3.00 -40.75 -0.66
C VAL A 106 3.69 -39.63 0.10
N ALA A 107 4.94 -39.87 0.49
CA ALA A 107 5.63 -39.06 1.49
C ALA A 107 5.43 -37.60 1.09
N ALA A 108 4.77 -36.82 1.95
CA ALA A 108 4.60 -35.40 1.70
C ALA A 108 6.00 -34.86 1.41
N LEU A 109 6.16 -34.27 0.23
CA LEU A 109 7.48 -33.83 -0.21
C LEU A 109 8.14 -33.00 0.86
N ALA A 110 9.42 -33.28 1.08
CA ALA A 110 10.24 -32.45 1.94
C ALA A 110 10.15 -30.99 1.42
N PRO A 111 10.05 -29.98 2.31
CA PRO A 111 9.82 -28.59 1.90
C PRO A 111 10.77 -28.07 0.82
N ASP A 112 12.04 -28.52 0.83
CA ASP A 112 13.04 -28.23 -0.19
C ASP A 112 12.70 -28.86 -1.55
N GLN A 113 12.32 -30.13 -1.56
CA GLN A 113 11.95 -30.84 -2.78
C GLN A 113 10.70 -30.23 -3.41
N GLU A 114 9.74 -29.82 -2.58
CA GLU A 114 8.55 -29.10 -3.04
C GLU A 114 8.93 -27.75 -3.66
N ALA A 115 9.74 -26.95 -2.95
CA ALA A 115 10.17 -25.63 -3.42
C ALA A 115 10.95 -25.74 -4.73
N LEU A 116 11.94 -26.64 -4.80
CA LEU A 116 12.77 -26.82 -6.00
C LEU A 116 11.92 -27.26 -7.20
N ARG A 117 10.99 -28.22 -7.03
CA ARG A 117 10.05 -28.59 -8.11
C ARG A 117 9.18 -27.43 -8.55
N ALA A 118 8.68 -26.63 -7.61
CA ALA A 118 7.86 -25.47 -7.94
C ALA A 118 8.67 -24.41 -8.73
N LEU A 119 9.95 -24.22 -8.40
CA LEU A 119 10.85 -23.36 -9.16
C LEU A 119 11.11 -23.92 -10.57
N ASP A 120 11.28 -25.23 -10.70
CA ASP A 120 11.45 -25.86 -12.02
C ASP A 120 10.18 -25.75 -12.87
N ALA A 121 9.00 -25.91 -12.28
CA ALA A 121 7.72 -25.68 -12.94
C ALA A 121 7.55 -24.21 -13.37
N LEU A 122 7.97 -23.26 -12.52
CA LEU A 122 7.96 -21.84 -12.83
C LEU A 122 8.87 -21.52 -14.02
N VAL A 123 10.04 -22.15 -14.13
CA VAL A 123 10.91 -22.03 -15.32
C VAL A 123 10.25 -22.65 -16.54
N ALA A 124 9.75 -23.87 -16.43
CA ALA A 124 9.11 -24.61 -17.52
C ALA A 124 7.85 -23.91 -18.06
N SER A 125 7.20 -23.07 -17.24
CA SER A 125 6.05 -22.27 -17.66
C SER A 125 6.37 -21.28 -18.80
N GLY A 126 7.65 -20.96 -19.03
CA GLY A 126 8.10 -20.02 -20.07
C GLY A 126 7.68 -18.57 -19.83
N ARG A 127 7.22 -18.22 -18.62
CA ARG A 127 6.77 -16.85 -18.27
C ARG A 127 7.86 -15.80 -18.50
N LEU A 128 9.11 -16.11 -18.14
CA LEU A 128 10.25 -15.21 -18.35
C LEU A 128 10.47 -14.91 -19.84
N ALA A 129 10.53 -15.95 -20.67
CA ALA A 129 10.73 -15.81 -22.11
C ALA A 129 9.59 -15.04 -22.81
N ARG A 130 8.37 -15.07 -22.25
CA ARG A 130 7.22 -14.30 -22.73
C ARG A 130 7.15 -12.86 -22.17
N GLY A 131 8.10 -12.46 -21.32
CA GLY A 131 8.08 -11.15 -20.66
C GLY A 131 6.98 -10.99 -19.61
N GLU A 132 6.42 -12.08 -19.09
CA GLU A 132 5.40 -12.09 -18.04
C GLU A 132 6.04 -11.93 -16.64
N TYR A 133 6.77 -10.83 -16.42
CA TYR A 133 7.55 -10.62 -15.20
C TYR A 133 6.66 -10.48 -13.95
N ARG A 134 5.54 -9.77 -14.06
CA ARG A 134 4.62 -9.59 -12.91
C ARG A 134 4.04 -10.92 -12.43
N PRO A 135 3.43 -11.77 -13.28
CA PRO A 135 3.03 -13.13 -12.88
C PRO A 135 4.19 -13.96 -12.34
N PHE A 136 5.37 -13.88 -12.97
CA PHE A 136 6.55 -14.61 -12.53
C PHE A 136 6.97 -14.25 -11.10
N TYR A 137 7.03 -12.96 -10.75
CA TYR A 137 7.41 -12.53 -9.40
C TYR A 137 6.33 -12.82 -8.35
N ILE A 138 5.05 -12.79 -8.72
CA ILE A 138 3.96 -13.25 -7.84
C ILE A 138 4.17 -14.72 -7.48
N GLU A 139 4.45 -15.57 -8.46
CA GLU A 139 4.66 -17.01 -8.26
C GLU A 139 5.98 -17.29 -7.51
N LEU A 140 7.07 -16.61 -7.88
CA LEU A 140 8.38 -16.74 -7.23
C LEU A 140 8.33 -16.38 -5.74
N THR A 141 7.67 -15.26 -5.39
CA THR A 141 7.51 -14.84 -3.99
C THR A 141 6.60 -15.78 -3.20
N ALA A 142 5.55 -16.31 -3.81
CA ALA A 142 4.69 -17.31 -3.18
C ALA A 142 5.45 -18.60 -2.87
N ILE A 143 6.30 -19.08 -3.79
CA ILE A 143 7.16 -20.26 -3.57
C ILE A 143 8.11 -20.01 -2.39
N ALA A 144 8.78 -18.84 -2.36
CA ALA A 144 9.68 -18.48 -1.27
C ALA A 144 8.96 -18.46 0.10
N LYS A 145 7.80 -17.80 0.18
CA LYS A 145 7.01 -17.73 1.41
C LYS A 145 6.53 -19.10 1.89
N ARG A 146 6.04 -19.94 0.98
CA ARG A 146 5.56 -21.30 1.31
C ARG A 146 6.68 -22.19 1.81
N TYR A 147 7.87 -22.09 1.20
CA TYR A 147 9.05 -22.77 1.68
C TYR A 147 9.43 -22.35 3.11
N LEU A 148 9.53 -21.03 3.34
CA LEU A 148 9.88 -20.48 4.65
C LEU A 148 8.84 -20.82 5.72
N GLU A 149 7.54 -20.76 5.40
CA GLU A 149 6.47 -21.16 6.32
C GLU A 149 6.60 -22.62 6.77
N ARG A 150 6.81 -23.53 5.82
CA ARG A 150 6.98 -24.96 6.12
C ARG A 150 8.27 -25.25 6.86
N ARG A 151 9.33 -24.47 6.64
CA ARG A 151 10.65 -24.69 7.29
C ARG A 151 10.79 -24.06 8.64
N LEU A 152 10.20 -22.89 8.83
CA LEU A 152 10.27 -22.15 10.09
C LEU A 152 9.06 -22.42 10.98
N GLU A 153 8.09 -23.21 10.50
CA GLU A 153 6.82 -23.51 11.17
C GLU A 153 6.11 -22.23 11.68
N ALA A 154 6.20 -21.16 10.88
CA ALA A 154 5.70 -19.83 11.18
C ALA A 154 4.75 -19.37 10.06
N PRO A 155 3.74 -18.53 10.34
CA PRO A 155 2.74 -18.11 9.35
C PRO A 155 3.28 -17.07 8.35
N ILE A 156 4.33 -17.42 7.59
CA ILE A 156 5.07 -16.52 6.69
C ILE A 156 4.19 -16.07 5.50
N LEU A 157 3.25 -16.90 5.04
CA LEU A 157 2.34 -16.53 3.96
C LEU A 157 1.49 -15.31 4.32
N GLU A 158 0.99 -15.26 5.55
CA GLU A 158 0.11 -14.22 6.08
C GLU A 158 0.85 -12.95 6.53
N MET A 159 2.17 -13.03 6.70
CA MET A 159 2.99 -11.87 7.08
C MET A 159 3.15 -10.89 5.92
N THR A 160 3.09 -9.60 6.25
CA THR A 160 3.60 -8.55 5.37
C THR A 160 5.10 -8.71 5.15
N THR A 161 5.66 -8.10 4.11
CA THR A 161 7.11 -8.14 3.85
C THR A 161 7.92 -7.63 5.04
N ALA A 162 7.44 -6.58 5.71
CA ALA A 162 8.11 -6.01 6.89
C ALA A 162 8.12 -6.99 8.07
N GLU A 163 6.98 -7.61 8.36
CA GLU A 163 6.85 -8.62 9.42
C GLU A 163 7.69 -9.85 9.13
N MET A 164 7.67 -10.36 7.89
CA MET A 164 8.50 -11.49 7.48
C MET A 164 9.99 -11.19 7.67
N LEU A 165 10.46 -10.01 7.26
CA LEU A 165 11.87 -9.62 7.44
C LEU A 165 12.23 -9.39 8.91
N ALA A 166 11.31 -8.87 9.73
CA ALA A 166 11.52 -8.75 11.16
C ALA A 166 11.60 -10.13 11.83
N HIS A 167 10.71 -11.05 11.46
CA HIS A 167 10.68 -12.42 11.93
C HIS A 167 11.98 -13.16 11.59
N LEU A 168 12.42 -13.09 10.32
CA LEU A 168 13.69 -13.70 9.91
C LEU A 168 14.88 -13.18 10.71
N ARG A 169 14.96 -11.87 10.99
CA ARG A 169 16.06 -11.31 11.79
C ARG A 169 16.05 -11.74 13.25
N ALA A 170 14.89 -12.14 13.78
CA ALA A 170 14.75 -12.58 15.16
C ALA A 170 15.19 -14.05 15.37
N ILE A 171 15.32 -14.83 14.31
CA ILE A 171 15.73 -16.24 14.36
C ILE A 171 17.27 -16.32 14.34
N PRO A 172 17.88 -17.26 15.09
CA PRO A 172 19.33 -17.52 15.00
C PRO A 172 19.79 -17.71 13.55
N HIS A 173 20.84 -17.01 13.15
CA HIS A 173 21.40 -17.00 11.78
C HIS A 173 20.45 -16.48 10.68
N GLY A 174 19.32 -15.86 11.05
CA GLY A 174 18.34 -15.36 10.09
C GLY A 174 18.69 -14.02 9.43
N VAL A 175 19.77 -13.36 9.87
CA VAL A 175 20.34 -12.19 9.18
C VAL A 175 20.81 -12.53 7.75
N ASP A 176 21.42 -13.71 7.58
CA ASP A 176 21.86 -14.21 6.26
C ASP A 176 20.66 -14.50 5.33
N LEU A 177 19.53 -14.89 5.92
CA LEU A 177 18.29 -15.23 5.21
C LEU A 177 17.47 -13.99 4.86
N ALA A 178 17.56 -12.95 5.69
CA ALA A 178 16.83 -11.71 5.49
C ALA A 178 17.31 -10.95 4.25
N SER A 179 18.59 -11.03 3.87
CA SER A 179 19.12 -10.28 2.72
C SER A 179 18.53 -10.76 1.38
N PRO A 180 18.62 -12.05 1.00
CA PRO A 180 18.07 -12.51 -0.28
C PRO A 180 16.53 -12.37 -0.34
N VAL A 181 15.84 -12.55 0.79
CA VAL A 181 14.39 -12.39 0.87
C VAL A 181 13.99 -10.92 0.71
N ARG A 182 14.74 -10.00 1.31
CA ARG A 182 14.53 -8.55 1.14
C ARG A 182 14.74 -8.14 -0.31
N ASP A 183 15.82 -8.62 -0.93
CA ASP A 183 16.16 -8.26 -2.31
C ASP A 183 15.09 -8.78 -3.28
N LEU A 184 14.62 -10.03 -3.09
CA LEU A 184 13.49 -10.59 -3.83
C LEU A 184 12.20 -9.77 -3.64
N ALA A 185 11.87 -9.39 -2.41
CA ALA A 185 10.66 -8.62 -2.13
C ALA A 185 10.73 -7.20 -2.72
N GLY A 186 11.90 -6.56 -2.66
CA GLY A 186 12.14 -5.26 -3.28
C GLY A 186 11.99 -5.32 -4.80
N ALA A 187 12.52 -6.35 -5.46
CA ALA A 187 12.36 -6.54 -6.90
C ALA A 187 10.91 -6.84 -7.30
N ALA A 188 10.18 -7.62 -6.50
CA ALA A 188 8.76 -7.86 -6.72
C ALA A 188 7.93 -6.56 -6.63
N ASP A 189 8.30 -5.64 -5.72
CA ASP A 189 7.66 -4.33 -5.63
C ASP A 189 8.04 -3.42 -6.81
N GLN A 190 9.30 -3.40 -7.24
CA GLN A 190 9.72 -2.64 -8.41
C GLN A 190 8.97 -3.06 -9.68
N ILE A 191 8.76 -4.36 -9.90
CA ILE A 191 8.04 -4.87 -11.09
C ILE A 191 6.55 -4.51 -11.09
N LYS A 192 5.96 -4.18 -9.94
CA LYS A 192 4.60 -3.63 -9.89
C LYS A 192 4.52 -2.22 -10.49
N PHE A 193 5.64 -1.50 -10.57
CA PHE A 193 5.70 -0.11 -11.01
C PHE A 193 6.60 0.15 -12.22
N ALA A 194 7.52 -0.76 -12.54
CA ALA A 194 8.53 -0.58 -13.57
C ALA A 194 8.04 -0.95 -14.98
N ARG A 195 8.28 -0.06 -15.93
CA ARG A 195 8.30 -0.33 -17.38
C ARG A 195 9.75 -0.18 -17.83
N GLY A 196 10.45 -1.27 -18.15
CA GLY A 196 11.86 -1.18 -18.53
C GLY A 196 12.45 -2.47 -19.09
N THR A 197 13.59 -2.32 -19.77
CA THR A 197 14.43 -3.39 -20.34
C THR A 197 15.44 -3.90 -19.30
N GLY A 198 15.81 -5.19 -19.33
CA GLY A 198 16.76 -5.81 -18.39
C GLY A 198 16.14 -6.69 -17.30
N GLN A 199 14.81 -6.85 -17.29
CA GLN A 199 14.06 -7.59 -16.27
C GLN A 199 14.31 -9.10 -16.30
N GLU A 200 14.71 -9.67 -17.44
CA GLU A 200 14.97 -11.11 -17.58
C GLU A 200 16.21 -11.56 -16.80
N ALA A 201 17.36 -10.92 -17.05
CA ALA A 201 18.60 -11.23 -16.33
C ALA A 201 18.46 -11.03 -14.82
N GLU A 202 17.70 -10.02 -14.39
CA GLU A 202 17.41 -9.80 -12.98
C GLU A 202 16.52 -10.89 -12.39
N ALA A 203 15.49 -11.32 -13.11
CA ALA A 203 14.61 -12.40 -12.68
C ALA A 203 15.34 -13.74 -12.59
N GLU A 204 16.23 -14.05 -13.52
CA GLU A 204 17.10 -15.24 -13.46
C GLU A 204 18.04 -15.20 -12.25
N ARG A 205 18.59 -14.03 -11.92
CA ARG A 205 19.39 -13.85 -10.71
C ARG A 205 18.60 -14.12 -9.45
N HIS A 206 17.36 -13.62 -9.35
CA HIS A 206 16.50 -13.88 -8.20
C HIS A 206 16.09 -15.35 -8.08
N LEU A 207 15.78 -16.00 -9.21
CA LEU A 207 15.51 -17.43 -9.26
C LEU A 207 16.71 -18.24 -8.74
N THR A 208 17.90 -17.90 -9.20
CA THR A 208 19.16 -18.54 -8.77
C THR A 208 19.43 -18.30 -7.30
N ALA A 209 19.24 -17.07 -6.82
CA ALA A 209 19.39 -16.71 -5.41
C ALA A 209 18.41 -17.47 -4.52
N LEU A 210 17.15 -17.65 -4.94
CA LEU A 210 16.16 -18.42 -4.17
C LEU A 210 16.50 -19.91 -4.13
N ARG A 211 16.94 -20.51 -5.25
CA ARG A 211 17.44 -21.90 -5.25
C ARG A 211 18.63 -22.08 -4.31
N ALA A 212 19.57 -21.13 -4.31
CA ALA A 212 20.70 -21.15 -3.40
C ALA A 212 20.25 -21.03 -1.95
N LEU A 213 19.33 -20.11 -1.64
CA LEU A 213 18.77 -19.95 -0.30
C LEU A 213 18.15 -21.24 0.22
N VAL A 214 17.31 -21.91 -0.59
CA VAL A 214 16.71 -23.20 -0.21
C VAL A 214 17.80 -24.20 0.15
N ARG A 215 18.79 -24.40 -0.72
CA ARG A 215 19.89 -25.37 -0.49
C ARG A 215 20.73 -25.04 0.74
N THR A 216 21.09 -23.77 0.93
CA THR A 216 21.89 -23.32 2.07
C THR A 216 21.12 -23.49 3.37
N LEU A 217 19.82 -23.20 3.38
CA LEU A 217 18.98 -23.37 4.55
C LEU A 217 18.84 -24.86 4.89
N GLU A 218 18.62 -25.73 3.92
CA GLU A 218 18.62 -27.19 4.14
C GLU A 218 19.90 -27.72 4.74
N ALA A 219 21.05 -27.32 4.18
CA ALA A 219 22.35 -27.77 4.68
C ALA A 219 22.59 -27.38 6.15
N ARG A 220 21.94 -26.32 6.63
CA ARG A 220 22.01 -25.86 8.03
C ARG A 220 21.05 -26.61 8.95
N PHE A 221 19.94 -27.13 8.44
CA PHE A 221 18.91 -27.83 9.21
C PHE A 221 19.03 -29.36 9.17
N GLN A 222 19.86 -29.93 8.28
CA GLN A 222 20.21 -31.35 8.35
C GLN A 222 21.10 -31.62 9.59
N PRO A 223 20.77 -32.62 10.43
CA PRO A 223 21.67 -33.03 11.50
C PRO A 223 22.98 -33.53 10.90
N VAL A 224 24.11 -33.09 11.45
CA VAL A 224 25.42 -33.69 11.14
C VAL A 224 25.32 -35.16 11.50
N ALA A 225 25.48 -36.05 10.51
CA ALA A 225 25.47 -37.49 10.75
C ALA A 225 26.57 -37.81 11.79
N PRO A 226 26.28 -38.61 12.83
CA PRO A 226 27.32 -39.04 13.75
C PRO A 226 28.38 -39.83 12.98
N ALA A 227 29.65 -39.45 13.18
CA ALA A 227 30.83 -40.12 12.63
C ALA A 227 31.00 -41.53 13.19
#